data_AF-A0A954B881-F1
#
_entry.id   AF-A0A954B881-F1
#
_cell.length_a   1.000
_cell.length_b   1.000
_cell.length_c   1.000
_cell.angle_alpha   90.00
_cell.angle_beta   90.00
_cell.angle_gamma   90.00
#
_symmetry.space_group_name_H-M   'P 1'
#
loop_
_entity.id
_entity.type
_entity.pdbx_description
1 polymer ?
#
loop_
_entity_poly.entity_id
_entity_poly.type
_entity_poly.pdbx_seq_one_letter_code
_entity_poly.pdbx_strand_id
1 'polypeptide(L)'
;MSRRAFILGLVIVGLLVFSLYRAKYGAKDTAAELMAVEAQIEDARHEKALLETELSHMSRREWIEEYARNELGMAPPRPEQMANERDLDALVGLPEDPAADAAPRSMEAPE
;
A
#
# COMPACT_ATOMS: atom_id res chain seq x y z
N MET A 1 -14.35 69.97 16.14
CA MET A 1 -13.84 68.73 15.49
C MET A 1 -14.78 68.34 14.36
N SER A 2 -14.26 68.04 13.17
CA SER A 2 -15.09 67.66 12.02
C SER A 2 -15.70 66.27 12.29
N ARG A 3 -17.03 66.13 12.19
CA ARG A 3 -17.75 64.84 12.37
C ARG A 3 -17.13 63.71 11.55
N ARG A 4 -16.55 64.05 10.39
CA ARG A 4 -15.85 63.12 9.49
C ARG A 4 -14.59 62.51 10.12
N ALA A 5 -13.78 63.31 10.83
CA ALA A 5 -12.59 62.82 11.52
C ALA A 5 -12.95 61.88 12.68
N PHE A 6 -14.04 62.16 13.39
CA PHE A 6 -14.55 61.30 14.45
C PHE A 6 -15.02 59.93 13.91
N ILE A 7 -15.78 59.93 12.80
CA ILE A 7 -16.25 58.70 12.16
C ILE A 7 -15.06 57.88 11.64
N LEU A 8 -14.07 58.52 10.99
CA LEU A 8 -12.85 57.84 10.54
C LEU A 8 -12.08 57.21 11.70
N GLY A 9 -11.92 57.94 12.81
CA GLY A 9 -11.29 57.40 14.02
C GLY A 9 -12.04 56.19 14.57
N LEU A 10 -13.37 56.25 14.62
CA LEU A 10 -14.21 55.15 15.11
C LEU A 10 -14.12 53.90 14.21
N VAL A 11 -14.06 54.10 12.89
CA VAL A 11 -13.84 52.99 11.93
C VAL A 11 -12.46 52.36 12.13
N ILE A 12 -11.40 53.17 12.29
CA ILE A 12 -10.03 52.67 12.50
C ILE A 12 -9.95 51.88 13.80
N VAL A 13 -10.53 52.39 14.88
CA VAL A 13 -10.58 51.68 16.17
C VAL A 13 -11.36 50.37 16.06
N GLY A 14 -12.51 50.37 15.37
CA GLY A 14 -13.27 49.15 15.11
C GLY A 14 -12.49 48.11 14.33
N LEU A 15 -11.77 48.53 13.28
CA LEU A 15 -10.89 47.68 12.48
C LEU A 15 -9.75 47.09 13.32
N LEU A 16 -9.15 47.89 14.19
CA LEU A 16 -8.08 47.45 15.10
C LEU A 16 -8.59 46.38 16.08
N VAL A 17 -9.74 46.60 16.71
CA VAL A 17 -10.34 45.63 17.63
C VAL A 17 -10.66 44.32 16.92
N PHE A 18 -11.25 44.39 15.72
CA PHE A 18 -11.59 43.22 14.92
C PHE A 18 -10.33 42.44 14.49
N SER A 19 -9.29 43.15 14.03
CA SER A 19 -7.99 42.54 13.68
C SER A 19 -7.36 41.83 14.88
N LEU A 20 -7.37 42.45 16.06
CA LEU A 20 -6.83 41.87 17.28
C LEU A 20 -7.60 40.61 17.70
N TYR A 21 -8.93 40.63 17.57
CA TYR A 21 -9.77 39.49 17.87
C TYR A 21 -9.45 38.32 16.92
N ARG A 22 -9.40 38.58 15.61
CA ARG A 22 -9.06 37.57 14.61
C ARG A 22 -7.65 37.00 14.82
N ALA A 23 -6.65 37.83 15.10
CA ALA A 23 -5.28 37.38 15.35
C ALA A 23 -5.19 36.52 16.61
N LYS A 24 -5.86 36.91 17.69
CA LYS A 24 -5.84 36.20 18.98
C LYS A 24 -6.57 34.86 18.94
N TYR A 25 -7.63 34.75 18.15
CA TYR A 25 -8.39 33.51 17.98
C TYR A 25 -7.84 32.62 16.87
N GLY A 26 -7.38 33.19 15.75
CA GLY A 26 -6.75 32.43 14.67
C GLY A 26 -5.49 31.69 15.14
N ALA A 27 -4.68 32.30 16.01
CA ALA A 27 -3.50 31.63 16.58
C ALA A 27 -3.86 30.42 17.45
N LYS A 28 -5.06 30.39 18.06
CA LYS A 28 -5.50 29.26 18.89
C LYS A 28 -6.00 28.11 18.03
N ASP A 29 -6.77 28.40 16.98
CA ASP A 29 -7.27 27.37 16.05
C ASP A 29 -6.09 26.70 15.34
N THR A 30 -5.11 27.47 14.87
CA THR A 30 -3.90 26.91 14.24
C THR A 30 -3.06 26.08 15.22
N ALA A 31 -2.97 26.49 16.50
CA ALA A 31 -2.26 25.69 17.51
C ALA A 31 -2.98 24.37 17.82
N ALA A 32 -4.32 24.38 17.85
CA ALA A 32 -5.12 23.18 18.06
C ALA A 32 -5.02 22.20 16.88
N GLU A 33 -5.07 22.72 15.65
CA GLU A 33 -4.84 21.93 14.44
C GLU A 33 -3.43 21.32 14.42
N LEU A 34 -2.42 22.10 14.81
CA LEU A 34 -1.04 21.62 14.89
C LEU A 34 -0.88 20.50 15.92
N MET A 35 -1.48 20.64 17.11
CA MET A 35 -1.48 19.59 18.14
C MET A 35 -2.21 18.33 17.66
N ALA A 36 -3.31 18.47 16.94
CA ALA A 36 -4.05 17.33 16.40
C ALA A 36 -3.25 16.58 15.32
N VAL A 37 -2.50 17.30 14.49
CA VAL A 37 -1.62 16.70 13.48
C VAL A 37 -0.42 16.02 14.15
N GLU A 38 0.20 16.65 15.14
CA GLU A 38 1.33 16.05 15.87
C GLU A 38 0.92 14.75 16.57
N ALA A 39 -0.26 14.72 17.18
CA ALA A 39 -0.81 13.49 17.78
C ALA A 39 -0.99 12.37 16.75
N GLN A 40 -1.52 12.68 15.57
CA GLN A 40 -1.66 11.70 14.48
C GLN A 40 -0.31 11.18 13.97
N ILE A 41 0.71 12.05 13.91
CA ILE A 41 2.07 11.64 13.51
C ILE A 41 2.66 10.67 14.54
N GLU A 42 2.47 10.95 15.83
CA GLU A 42 3.01 10.10 16.88
C GLU A 42 2.33 8.73 16.91
N ASP A 43 1.00 8.69 16.76
CA ASP A 43 0.24 7.44 16.65
C ASP A 43 0.72 6.61 15.44
N ALA A 44 0.86 7.23 14.27
CA ALA A 44 1.32 6.56 13.05
C ALA A 44 2.77 6.05 13.17
N ARG A 45 3.65 6.77 13.89
CA ARG A 45 5.02 6.32 14.17
C ARG A 45 5.02 5.10 15.08
N HIS A 46 4.16 5.08 16.09
CA HIS A 46 4.04 3.95 17.00
C HIS A 46 3.55 2.69 16.27
N GLU A 47 2.50 2.83 15.44
CA GLU A 47 1.98 1.75 14.61
C GLU A 47 3.04 1.22 13.63
N LYS A 48 3.77 2.12 12.98
CA LYS A 48 4.88 1.74 12.09
C LYS A 48 5.93 0.91 12.83
N ALA A 49 6.35 1.32 14.02
CA ALA A 49 7.37 0.59 14.78
C ALA A 49 6.90 -0.82 15.17
N LEU A 50 5.61 -0.96 15.51
CA LEU A 50 5.00 -2.26 15.80
C LEU A 50 4.98 -3.15 14.56
N LEU A 51 4.53 -2.63 13.42
CA LEU A 51 4.51 -3.34 12.14
C LEU A 51 5.91 -3.72 11.64
N GLU A 52 6.90 -2.85 11.80
CA GLU A 52 8.30 -3.17 11.46
C GLU A 52 8.84 -4.30 12.35
N THR A 53 8.43 -4.34 13.61
CA THR A 53 8.79 -5.43 14.53
C THR A 53 8.16 -6.75 14.08
N GLU A 54 6.87 -6.75 13.75
CA GLU A 54 6.18 -7.93 13.20
C GLU A 54 6.79 -8.39 11.88
N LEU A 55 7.09 -7.44 10.98
CA LEU A 55 7.75 -7.72 9.71
C LEU A 55 9.14 -8.31 9.91
N SER A 56 9.91 -7.81 10.88
CA SER A 56 11.23 -8.37 11.21
C SER A 56 11.12 -9.82 11.71
N HIS A 57 10.02 -10.15 12.40
CA HIS A 57 9.75 -11.51 12.85
C HIS A 57 9.39 -12.43 11.67
N MET A 58 8.52 -11.98 10.76
CA MET A 58 8.06 -12.77 9.61
C MET A 58 9.10 -12.87 8.49
N SER A 59 9.94 -11.85 8.30
CA SER A 59 10.97 -11.84 7.25
C SER A 59 12.18 -12.73 7.56
N ARG A 60 12.24 -13.32 8.76
CA ARG A 60 13.25 -14.33 9.09
C ARG A 60 13.10 -15.51 8.12
N ARG A 61 14.22 -15.90 7.51
CA ARG A 61 14.27 -16.98 6.52
C ARG A 61 13.68 -18.29 7.07
N GLU A 62 13.90 -18.55 8.36
CA GLU A 62 13.33 -19.71 9.06
C GLU A 62 11.79 -19.70 9.06
N TRP A 63 11.16 -18.55 9.28
CA TRP A 63 9.69 -18.42 9.25
C TRP A 63 9.13 -18.62 7.85
N ILE A 64 9.79 -18.04 6.84
CA ILE A 64 9.40 -18.20 5.43
C ILE A 64 9.48 -19.66 5.02
N GLU A 65 10.56 -20.35 5.37
CA GLU A 65 10.73 -21.77 5.06
C GLU A 65 9.72 -22.66 5.81
N GLU A 66 9.40 -22.34 7.06
CA GLU A 66 8.39 -23.06 7.82
C GLU A 66 6.98 -22.84 7.26
N TYR A 67 6.62 -21.59 6.95
CA TYR A 67 5.34 -21.25 6.31
C TYR A 67 5.20 -21.90 4.93
N ALA A 68 6.26 -21.85 4.11
CA ALA A 68 6.28 -22.49 2.80
C ALA A 68 6.08 -24.01 2.92
N ARG A 69 6.71 -24.67 3.88
CA ARG A 69 6.54 -26.11 4.09
C ARG A 69 5.17 -26.49 4.65
N ASN A 70 4.69 -25.76 5.66
CA ASN A 70 3.53 -26.16 6.45
C ASN A 70 2.21 -25.69 5.83
N GLU A 71 2.16 -24.46 5.31
CA GLU A 71 0.91 -23.86 4.81
C GLU A 71 0.81 -23.94 3.28
N LEU A 72 1.94 -23.78 2.56
CA LEU A 72 1.95 -23.79 1.10
C LEU A 72 2.28 -25.15 0.49
N GLY A 73 2.64 -26.15 1.30
CA GLY A 73 3.04 -27.48 0.83
C GLY A 73 4.30 -27.48 -0.03
N MET A 74 5.07 -26.38 0.00
CA MET A 74 6.33 -26.20 -0.75
C MET A 74 7.47 -26.86 0.02
N ALA A 75 7.42 -28.18 0.11
CA ALA A 75 8.49 -29.01 0.64
C ALA A 75 9.45 -29.44 -0.48
N PRO A 76 10.71 -29.78 -0.16
CA PRO A 76 11.60 -30.42 -1.12
C PRO A 76 10.89 -31.65 -1.73
N PRO A 77 10.95 -31.83 -3.05
CA PRO A 77 10.31 -32.96 -3.71
C PRO A 77 10.86 -34.26 -3.11
N ARG A 78 9.96 -35.19 -2.80
CA ARG A 78 10.37 -36.51 -2.31
C ARG A 78 11.05 -37.29 -3.44
N PRO A 79 11.93 -38.25 -3.13
CA PRO A 79 12.58 -39.07 -4.16
C PRO A 79 11.58 -39.75 -5.10
N GLU A 80 10.40 -40.11 -4.60
CA GLU A 80 9.34 -40.74 -5.42
C GLU A 80 8.63 -39.75 -6.37
N GLN A 81 8.80 -38.45 -6.15
CA GLN A 81 8.26 -37.36 -6.98
C GLN A 81 9.28 -36.86 -8.02
N MET A 82 10.53 -37.33 -7.93
CA MET A 82 11.60 -36.97 -8.87
C MET A 82 11.64 -38.00 -10.01
N ALA A 83 11.27 -37.57 -11.22
CA ALA A 83 11.37 -38.39 -12.41
C ALA A 83 12.75 -38.28 -13.05
N ASN A 84 13.26 -39.39 -13.59
CA ASN A 84 14.47 -39.37 -14.41
C ASN A 84 14.11 -38.93 -15.84
N GLU A 85 15.04 -38.30 -16.55
CA GLU A 85 14.81 -37.77 -17.91
C GLU A 85 14.30 -38.84 -18.88
N ARG A 86 14.72 -40.09 -18.67
CA ARG A 86 14.31 -41.25 -19.49
C ARG A 86 12.87 -41.70 -19.27
N ASP A 87 12.27 -41.33 -18.13
CA ASP A 87 10.93 -41.75 -17.73
C ASP A 87 9.88 -40.64 -17.97
N LEU A 88 10.32 -39.45 -18.40
CA LEU A 88 9.44 -38.29 -18.62
C LEU A 88 8.35 -38.55 -19.66
N ASP A 89 8.69 -39.22 -20.77
CA ASP A 89 7.74 -39.53 -21.84
C ASP A 89 6.57 -40.39 -21.34
N ALA A 90 6.81 -41.27 -20.36
CA ALA A 90 5.79 -42.12 -19.76
C ALA A 90 4.94 -41.40 -18.70
N LEU A 91 5.47 -40.33 -18.09
CA LEU A 91 4.85 -39.60 -16.98
C LEU A 91 4.06 -38.36 -17.43
N VAL A 92 4.59 -37.61 -18.40
CA VAL A 92 4.03 -36.33 -18.88
C VAL A 92 3.49 -36.46 -20.31
N GLY A 93 3.81 -37.55 -21.01
CA GLY A 93 3.51 -37.74 -22.42
C GLY A 93 4.62 -37.19 -23.32
N LEU A 94 4.56 -37.52 -24.62
CA LEU A 94 5.46 -36.94 -25.60
C LEU A 94 5.23 -35.43 -25.70
N PRO A 95 6.28 -34.61 -25.89
CA PRO A 95 6.12 -33.20 -26.16
C PRO A 95 5.20 -32.99 -27.36
N GLU A 96 4.14 -32.19 -27.20
CA GLU A 96 3.34 -31.75 -28.34
C GLU A 96 4.22 -30.89 -29.25
N ASP A 97 4.36 -31.28 -30.51
CA ASP A 97 5.05 -30.47 -31.50
C ASP A 97 4.13 -29.30 -31.88
N PRO A 98 4.43 -28.06 -31.49
CA PRO A 98 3.58 -26.91 -31.80
C PRO A 98 3.47 -26.65 -33.31
N ALA A 99 4.36 -27.24 -34.14
CA ALA A 99 4.26 -27.17 -35.59
C ALA A 99 3.24 -28.17 -36.18
N ALA A 100 2.95 -29.28 -35.50
CA ALA A 100 1.98 -30.29 -35.96
C ALA A 100 0.53 -29.81 -35.79
N ASP A 101 0.24 -29.06 -34.72
CA ASP A 101 -1.09 -28.50 -34.44
C ASP A 101 -1.44 -27.26 -35.30
N ALA A 102 -0.43 -26.64 -35.93
CA ALA A 102 -0.60 -25.52 -36.84
C ALA A 102 -0.95 -25.93 -38.29
N ALA A 103 -1.01 -27.24 -38.59
CA ALA A 103 -1.45 -27.70 -39.90
C ALA A 103 -2.94 -27.36 -40.11
N PRO A 104 -3.32 -26.64 -41.18
CA PRO A 104 -4.71 -26.29 -41.41
C PRO A 104 -5.51 -27.58 -41.59
N ARG A 105 -6.52 -27.81 -40.74
CA ARG A 105 -7.54 -28.84 -40.99
C ARG A 105 -8.21 -28.47 -42.31
N SER A 106 -7.75 -29.09 -43.40
CA SER A 106 -8.39 -29.01 -44.70
C SER A 106 -9.82 -29.50 -44.52
N MET A 107 -10.72 -28.54 -44.59
CA MET A 107 -12.16 -28.73 -44.67
C MET A 107 -12.46 -29.79 -45.73
N GLU A 108 -12.92 -30.95 -45.29
CA GLU A 108 -13.55 -31.94 -46.15
C GLU A 108 -14.80 -31.27 -46.75
N ALA A 109 -14.74 -30.93 -48.04
CA ALA A 109 -15.92 -30.61 -48.83
C ALA A 109 -16.38 -31.89 -49.54
N PRO A 110 -17.63 -32.35 -49.34
CA PRO A 110 -18.13 -33.54 -50.00
C PRO A 110 -18.58 -33.21 -51.43
N GLU A 111 -18.13 -34.00 -52.40
CA GLU A 111 -18.93 -34.84 -53.33
C GLU A 111 -18.01 -35.53 -54.36
#